data_AF-A0A1B9IGH0-F1
#
_entry.id   AF-A0A1B9IGH0-F1
#
_cell.length_a   1.000
_cell.length_b   1.000
_cell.length_c   1.000
_cell.angle_alpha   90.00
_cell.angle_beta   90.00
_cell.angle_gamma   90.00
#
_symmetry.space_group_name_H-M   'P 1'
#
loop_
_entity.id
_entity.type
_entity.pdbx_description
1 polymer ?
#
loop_
_entity_poly.entity_id
_entity_poly.type
_entity_poly.pdbx_seq_one_letter_code
_entity_poly.pdbx_strand_id
1 'polypeptide(L)'
;MSITPKAVPDTYLQPDKPRSSLQYITEGTFGRIYRYANSSDKVVYKMVKEREHGLKLQEEFSIYGDIHQSLRPIQVGFRVPKPIEYYKSSYLNEPSILLDRSSSPIQSAVTKTFNLPDDFEFPAFSMSLIPPLDTSIVDTYKSLFWSEDLQNQNRNSNGPNTEIRLLRLYFGREDIPLRTEQIQPGIKTDPPLDIFRYNSLSCTLKKEYDWSLPYIEDVSSSMGRLLANLHWLGGTNCRDIELVLGGGGNDGRGEKAQCWVLDFNQCQRWLILHLLQSSTSTSSASNLPSPTTGIYSSNTLLEASKRLSTLIYTQELYYPRPHQGEVYEQFKKGYERAVELILNQQYKGKRLKSKSEIREATKGFFEEYEKLDREKMARRSRMGKQIV
;
A
#
# COMPACT_ATOMS: atom_id res chain seq x y z
N MET A 1 -33.26 13.96 70.73
CA MET A 1 -32.96 12.60 70.23
C MET A 1 -32.31 12.76 68.87
N SER A 2 -30.99 12.58 68.82
CA SER A 2 -30.16 12.80 67.63
C SER A 2 -29.62 11.45 67.18
N ILE A 3 -29.93 11.06 65.96
CA ILE A 3 -29.47 9.81 65.34
C ILE A 3 -28.23 10.16 64.52
N THR A 4 -27.06 9.73 64.98
CA THR A 4 -25.80 9.82 64.22
C THR A 4 -25.76 8.72 63.15
N PRO A 5 -25.43 9.03 61.88
CA PRO A 5 -25.26 8.01 60.85
C PRO A 5 -23.95 7.23 61.06
N LYS A 6 -24.03 5.90 60.95
CA LYS A 6 -22.85 5.02 60.89
C LYS A 6 -22.13 5.22 59.56
N ALA A 7 -20.81 5.44 59.63
CA ALA A 7 -19.92 5.45 58.48
C ALA A 7 -19.92 4.07 57.78
N VAL A 8 -20.13 4.09 56.46
CA VAL A 8 -19.91 2.94 55.57
C VAL A 8 -18.43 2.94 55.19
N PRO A 9 -17.70 1.80 55.21
CA PRO A 9 -16.32 1.76 54.77
C PRO A 9 -16.26 1.90 53.25
N ASP A 10 -15.54 2.91 52.77
CA ASP A 10 -15.10 3.03 51.38
C ASP A 10 -14.04 1.97 51.08
N THR A 11 -14.47 0.72 50.87
CA THR A 11 -13.67 -0.25 50.10
C THR A 11 -13.85 0.04 48.62
N TYR A 12 -13.10 1.02 48.12
CA TYR A 12 -12.81 1.13 46.70
C TYR A 12 -12.04 -0.12 46.27
N LEU A 13 -12.78 -1.11 45.77
CA LEU A 13 -12.23 -2.14 44.91
C LEU A 13 -11.66 -1.42 43.68
N GLN A 14 -10.34 -1.25 43.62
CA GLN A 14 -9.70 -1.03 42.33
C GLN A 14 -9.80 -2.35 41.57
N PRO A 15 -10.52 -2.41 40.43
CA PRO A 15 -10.39 -3.57 39.57
C PRO A 15 -8.99 -3.51 38.98
N ASP A 16 -8.11 -4.40 39.45
CA ASP A 16 -6.86 -4.77 38.78
C ASP A 16 -7.19 -5.40 37.42
N LYS A 17 -7.63 -4.58 36.47
CA LYS A 17 -7.57 -4.94 35.05
C LYS A 17 -6.14 -4.70 34.60
N PRO A 18 -5.44 -5.70 34.03
CA PRO A 18 -4.17 -5.43 33.38
C PRO A 18 -4.42 -4.38 32.30
N ARG A 19 -3.74 -3.24 32.42
CA ARG A 19 -3.72 -2.21 31.37
C ARG A 19 -3.48 -2.91 30.04
N SER A 20 -4.36 -2.69 29.07
CA SER A 20 -4.35 -3.38 27.77
C SER A 20 -2.93 -3.54 27.24
N SER A 21 -2.61 -4.76 26.83
CA SER A 21 -1.30 -5.10 26.27
C SER A 21 -1.09 -4.54 24.85
N LEU A 22 -2.10 -3.87 24.28
CA LEU A 22 -2.01 -3.17 23.00
C LEU A 22 -1.18 -1.89 23.11
N GLN A 23 -0.08 -1.85 22.39
CA GLN A 23 0.71 -0.68 22.13
C GLN A 23 0.27 -0.02 20.82
N TYR A 24 -0.13 1.25 20.91
CA TYR A 24 -0.34 2.10 19.76
C TYR A 24 0.97 2.31 18.97
N ILE A 25 0.90 2.16 17.65
CA ILE A 25 2.02 2.41 16.73
C ILE A 25 1.83 3.74 16.01
N THR A 26 0.77 3.83 15.20
CA THR A 26 0.48 4.98 14.35
C THR A 26 -1.00 4.99 13.96
N GLU A 27 -1.46 6.07 13.34
CA GLU A 27 -2.80 6.14 12.78
C GLU A 27 -2.80 6.96 11.49
N GLY A 28 -3.66 6.55 10.56
CA GLY A 28 -4.00 7.31 9.36
C GLY A 28 -5.36 7.97 9.49
N THR A 29 -5.89 8.43 8.37
CA THR A 29 -7.28 8.95 8.29
C THR A 29 -8.31 7.85 8.53
N PHE A 30 -8.04 6.63 8.06
CA PHE A 30 -9.00 5.52 8.08
C PHE A 30 -8.94 4.65 9.34
N GLY A 31 -7.75 4.42 9.89
CA GLY A 31 -7.55 3.44 10.95
C GLY A 31 -6.33 3.71 11.82
N ARG A 32 -6.29 2.98 12.94
CA ARG A 32 -5.20 2.96 13.92
C ARG A 32 -4.47 1.64 13.83
N ILE A 33 -3.16 1.68 14.01
CA ILE A 33 -2.27 0.52 13.97
C ILE A 33 -1.77 0.24 15.38
N TYR A 34 -1.91 -1.01 15.81
CA TYR A 34 -1.48 -1.50 17.11
C TYR A 34 -0.57 -2.72 16.98
N ARG A 35 0.16 -3.01 18.05
CA ARG A 35 0.81 -4.31 18.29
C ARG A 35 0.64 -4.70 19.75
N TYR A 36 0.79 -5.98 20.09
CA TYR A 36 0.88 -6.39 21.48
C TYR A 36 2.31 -6.18 22.02
N ALA A 37 2.46 -5.47 23.14
CA ALA A 37 3.76 -5.06 23.69
C ALA A 37 4.68 -6.24 24.07
N ASN A 38 4.08 -7.34 24.52
CA ASN A 38 4.80 -8.55 24.98
C ASN A 38 4.80 -9.67 23.93
N SER A 39 4.29 -9.41 22.73
CA SER A 39 4.28 -10.42 21.68
C SER A 39 5.64 -10.42 20.98
N SER A 40 6.29 -11.58 20.95
CA SER A 40 7.40 -11.85 20.03
C SER A 40 6.95 -11.92 18.57
N ASP A 41 5.64 -11.93 18.33
CA ASP A 41 5.08 -12.11 17.01
C ASP A 41 5.23 -10.82 16.21
N LYS A 42 5.64 -10.99 14.95
CA LYS A 42 5.76 -9.90 13.99
C LYS A 42 4.38 -9.61 13.39
N VAL A 43 3.43 -9.23 14.24
CA VAL A 43 2.03 -8.98 13.86
C VAL A 43 1.60 -7.57 14.30
N VAL A 44 0.85 -6.91 13.43
CA VAL A 44 0.17 -5.65 13.72
C VAL A 44 -1.32 -5.77 13.43
N TYR A 45 -2.09 -4.90 14.07
CA TYR A 45 -3.55 -4.86 13.96
C TYR A 45 -3.97 -3.51 13.40
N LYS A 46 -4.68 -3.50 12.28
CA LYS A 46 -5.34 -2.31 11.74
C LYS A 46 -6.79 -2.30 12.20
N MET A 47 -7.13 -1.36 13.07
CA MET A 47 -8.50 -1.14 13.56
C MET A 47 -9.06 0.13 12.92
N VAL A 48 -10.30 0.11 12.45
CA VAL A 48 -10.95 1.33 11.93
C VAL A 48 -11.20 2.34 13.05
N LYS A 49 -11.24 3.63 12.70
CA LYS A 49 -11.57 4.70 13.67
C LYS A 49 -13.07 4.80 13.96
N GLU A 50 -13.90 4.33 13.03
CA GLU A 50 -15.36 4.46 13.04
C GLU A 50 -16.01 3.15 12.62
N ARG A 51 -17.17 2.82 13.17
CA ARG A 51 -17.82 1.51 13.00
C ARG A 51 -18.27 1.27 11.55
N GLU A 52 -18.80 2.29 10.90
CA GLU A 52 -19.27 2.29 9.51
C GLU A 52 -18.19 1.87 8.50
N HIS A 53 -16.92 2.05 8.85
CA HIS A 53 -15.79 1.65 8.02
C HIS A 53 -15.49 0.14 8.04
N GLY A 54 -16.21 -0.66 8.84
CA GLY A 54 -15.98 -2.10 8.97
C GLY A 54 -16.07 -2.88 7.65
N LEU A 55 -17.04 -2.57 6.79
CA LEU A 55 -17.20 -3.22 5.48
C LEU A 55 -16.04 -2.88 4.54
N LYS A 56 -15.60 -1.61 4.54
CA LYS A 56 -14.45 -1.15 3.75
C LYS A 56 -13.15 -1.82 4.22
N LEU A 57 -12.98 -2.00 5.54
CA LEU A 57 -11.85 -2.75 6.10
C LEU A 57 -11.88 -4.23 5.69
N GLN A 58 -13.07 -4.84 5.63
CA GLN A 58 -13.22 -6.23 5.17
C GLN A 58 -12.83 -6.38 3.69
N GLU A 59 -13.22 -5.42 2.85
CA GLU A 59 -12.82 -5.37 1.45
C GLU A 59 -11.30 -5.19 1.31
N GLU A 60 -10.70 -4.28 2.08
CA GLU A 60 -9.25 -4.11 2.13
C GLU A 60 -8.54 -5.43 2.51
N PHE A 61 -9.01 -6.12 3.54
CA PHE A 61 -8.47 -7.42 3.95
C PHE A 61 -8.54 -8.46 2.80
N SER A 62 -9.66 -8.51 2.09
CA SER A 62 -9.81 -9.39 0.92
C SER A 62 -8.83 -9.04 -0.21
N ILE A 63 -8.61 -7.75 -0.46
CA ILE A 63 -7.64 -7.26 -1.45
C ILE A 63 -6.22 -7.69 -1.06
N TYR A 64 -5.84 -7.54 0.21
CA TYR A 64 -4.55 -8.06 0.71
C TYR A 64 -4.39 -9.56 0.43
N GLY A 65 -5.43 -10.36 0.68
CA GLY A 65 -5.40 -11.81 0.47
C GLY A 65 -5.13 -12.17 -0.99
N ASP A 66 -5.89 -11.56 -1.90
CA ASP A 66 -5.77 -11.80 -3.33
C ASP A 66 -4.40 -11.36 -3.87
N ILE A 67 -3.94 -10.16 -3.48
CA ILE A 67 -2.65 -9.63 -3.91
C ILE A 67 -1.51 -10.49 -3.38
N HIS A 68 -1.51 -10.83 -2.09
CA HIS A 68 -0.49 -11.68 -1.51
C HIS A 68 -0.45 -13.04 -2.22
N GLN A 69 -1.60 -13.63 -2.57
CA GLN A 69 -1.62 -14.88 -3.32
C GLN A 69 -1.06 -14.70 -4.74
N SER A 70 -1.44 -13.61 -5.41
CA SER A 70 -1.06 -13.29 -6.80
C SER A 70 0.43 -13.00 -6.95
N LEU A 71 1.06 -12.42 -5.93
CA LEU A 71 2.48 -12.07 -5.94
C LEU A 71 3.40 -13.23 -5.50
N ARG A 72 2.90 -14.34 -4.96
CA ARG A 72 3.75 -15.47 -4.55
C ARG A 72 4.56 -16.10 -5.69
N PRO A 73 3.99 -16.36 -6.89
CA PRO A 73 4.73 -17.05 -7.96
C PRO A 73 5.78 -16.16 -8.63
N ILE A 74 5.66 -14.84 -8.48
CA ILE A 74 6.47 -13.86 -9.18
C ILE A 74 7.26 -13.11 -8.13
N GLN A 75 8.58 -13.31 -8.09
CA GLN A 75 9.44 -12.56 -7.19
C GLN A 75 9.45 -11.07 -7.62
N VAL A 76 8.50 -10.32 -7.10
CA VAL A 76 8.43 -8.87 -7.19
C VAL A 76 9.37 -8.28 -6.14
N GLY A 77 10.08 -7.21 -6.49
CA GLY A 77 10.94 -6.50 -5.53
C GLY A 77 10.17 -5.81 -4.40
N PHE A 78 8.83 -5.81 -4.45
CA PHE A 78 7.96 -5.27 -3.41
C PHE A 78 7.29 -6.41 -2.63
N ARG A 79 7.34 -6.34 -1.30
CA ARG A 79 6.60 -7.23 -0.41
C ARG A 79 5.26 -6.63 -0.02
N VAL A 80 4.30 -7.49 0.29
CA VAL A 80 2.98 -7.10 0.82
C VAL A 80 2.84 -7.71 2.20
N PRO A 81 2.45 -6.93 3.22
CA PRO A 81 2.08 -7.49 4.51
C PRO A 81 1.10 -8.66 4.35
N LYS A 82 1.43 -9.81 4.94
CA LYS A 82 0.57 -10.99 4.88
C LYS A 82 -0.66 -10.75 5.75
N PRO A 83 -1.88 -10.73 5.20
CA PRO A 83 -3.08 -10.72 6.02
C PRO A 83 -3.19 -12.04 6.78
N ILE A 84 -3.57 -11.98 8.05
CA ILE A 84 -3.61 -13.14 8.95
C ILE A 84 -5.07 -13.44 9.30
N GLU A 85 -5.73 -12.53 10.02
CA GLU A 85 -7.08 -12.74 10.53
C GLU A 85 -7.91 -11.46 10.45
N TYR A 86 -9.23 -11.59 10.27
CA TYR A 86 -10.19 -10.49 10.33
C TYR A 86 -11.12 -10.68 11.53
N TYR A 87 -11.31 -9.62 12.31
CA TYR A 87 -12.09 -9.60 13.55
C TYR A 87 -13.34 -8.74 13.36
N LYS A 88 -14.52 -9.37 13.43
CA LYS A 88 -15.81 -8.67 13.36
C LYS A 88 -16.22 -8.17 14.74
N SER A 89 -16.82 -6.98 14.78
CA SER A 89 -17.47 -6.49 15.99
C SER A 89 -18.72 -7.34 16.29
N SER A 90 -18.84 -7.85 17.51
CA SER A 90 -19.97 -8.66 17.98
C SER A 90 -21.31 -7.92 17.94
N TYR A 91 -21.29 -6.60 17.94
CA TYR A 91 -22.49 -5.76 17.83
C TYR A 91 -23.12 -5.74 16.43
N LEU A 92 -22.41 -6.23 15.41
CA LEU A 92 -22.95 -6.38 14.05
C LEU A 92 -23.71 -7.71 13.87
N ASN A 93 -24.59 -8.05 14.81
CA ASN A 93 -25.67 -9.01 14.58
C ASN A 93 -26.78 -8.40 13.72
N GLU A 94 -26.41 -7.58 12.73
CA GLU A 94 -27.32 -7.18 11.67
C GLU A 94 -27.70 -8.46 10.92
N PRO A 95 -28.99 -8.78 10.77
CA PRO A 95 -29.42 -9.92 9.96
C PRO A 95 -28.76 -9.76 8.60
N SER A 96 -27.93 -10.73 8.23
CA SER A 96 -27.12 -10.67 7.03
C SER A 96 -28.02 -10.29 5.86
N ILE A 97 -28.03 -9.01 5.48
CA ILE A 97 -28.54 -8.60 4.19
C ILE A 97 -27.64 -9.36 3.26
N LEU A 98 -28.17 -10.44 2.70
CA LEU A 98 -27.56 -11.27 1.69
C LEU A 98 -27.28 -10.33 0.53
N LEU A 99 -26.17 -9.62 0.59
CA LEU A 99 -25.48 -9.12 -0.57
C LEU A 99 -25.19 -10.39 -1.34
N ASP A 100 -26.07 -10.66 -2.31
CA ASP A 100 -26.06 -11.77 -3.23
C ASP A 100 -24.75 -11.72 -4.03
N ARG A 101 -23.66 -12.14 -3.37
CA ARG A 101 -22.30 -12.26 -3.90
C ARG A 101 -22.13 -13.64 -4.55
N SER A 102 -23.17 -14.14 -5.21
CA SER A 102 -23.22 -15.43 -5.90
C SER A 102 -22.31 -15.55 -7.14
N SER A 103 -21.39 -14.60 -7.37
CA SER A 103 -20.57 -14.55 -8.59
C SER A 103 -19.08 -14.29 -8.37
N SER A 104 -18.54 -14.46 -7.16
CA SER A 104 -17.08 -14.51 -6.95
C SER A 104 -16.61 -15.96 -6.74
N PRO A 105 -16.09 -16.66 -7.77
CA PRO A 105 -15.65 -18.06 -7.69
C PRO A 105 -14.33 -18.23 -6.94
N ILE A 106 -13.77 -17.15 -6.40
CA ILE A 106 -12.55 -17.17 -5.61
C ILE A 106 -12.97 -17.26 -4.14
N GLN A 107 -13.42 -18.46 -3.72
CA GLN A 107 -13.42 -18.87 -2.32
C GLN A 107 -11.97 -19.17 -1.88
N SER A 108 -11.05 -18.22 -2.07
CA SER A 108 -9.66 -18.39 -1.63
C SER A 108 -9.59 -18.18 -0.11
N ALA A 109 -9.19 -19.25 0.58
CA ALA A 109 -8.84 -19.30 1.99
C ALA A 109 -9.91 -18.79 2.96
N VAL A 110 -10.66 -19.75 3.52
CA VAL A 110 -11.44 -19.65 4.76
C VAL A 110 -10.92 -18.54 5.67
N THR A 111 -11.58 -17.38 5.62
CA THR A 111 -11.42 -16.33 6.61
C THR A 111 -12.11 -16.84 7.85
N LYS A 112 -11.36 -17.56 8.70
CA LYS A 112 -11.80 -17.78 10.08
C LYS A 112 -12.07 -16.39 10.65
N THR A 113 -13.34 -16.09 10.84
CA THR A 113 -13.74 -14.86 11.53
C THR A 113 -13.64 -15.17 13.00
N PHE A 114 -12.81 -14.41 13.70
CA PHE A 114 -12.68 -14.54 15.14
C PHE A 114 -13.51 -13.48 15.82
N ASN A 115 -14.00 -13.80 17.03
CA ASN A 115 -14.57 -12.78 17.89
C ASN A 115 -13.50 -11.73 18.17
N LEU A 116 -13.90 -10.47 18.13
CA LEU A 116 -13.05 -9.35 18.46
C LEU A 116 -12.48 -9.57 19.87
N PRO A 117 -11.14 -9.57 20.07
CA PRO A 117 -10.58 -9.50 21.41
C PRO A 117 -11.19 -8.33 22.18
N ASP A 118 -11.42 -8.49 23.48
CA ASP A 118 -12.01 -7.44 24.34
C ASP A 118 -11.24 -6.11 24.28
N ASP A 119 -10.00 -6.15 23.79
CA ASP A 119 -9.11 -5.00 23.60
C ASP A 119 -9.45 -4.10 22.39
N PHE A 120 -10.28 -4.54 21.43
CA PHE A 120 -10.66 -3.72 20.28
C PHE A 120 -12.12 -3.26 20.36
N GLU A 121 -12.35 -1.97 20.07
CA GLU A 121 -13.68 -1.37 20.06
C GLU A 121 -14.39 -1.52 18.71
N PHE A 122 -13.61 -1.54 17.62
CA PHE A 122 -14.10 -1.54 16.24
C PHE A 122 -13.53 -2.73 15.45
N PRO A 123 -14.11 -3.05 14.27
CA PRO A 123 -13.54 -4.06 13.39
C PRO A 123 -12.05 -3.84 13.14
N ALA A 124 -11.31 -4.94 13.14
CA ALA A 124 -9.88 -4.92 12.95
C ALA A 124 -9.44 -6.11 12.09
N PHE A 125 -8.26 -6.03 11.50
CA PHE A 125 -7.58 -7.21 10.98
C PHE A 125 -6.11 -7.20 11.35
N SER A 126 -5.54 -8.40 11.46
CA SER A 126 -4.12 -8.61 11.74
C SER A 126 -3.35 -8.90 10.45
N MET A 127 -2.12 -8.41 10.40
CA MET A 127 -1.19 -8.67 9.30
C MET A 127 0.25 -8.71 9.78
N SER A 128 1.16 -9.24 8.97
CA SER A 128 2.59 -9.24 9.29
C SER A 128 3.13 -7.81 9.43
N LEU A 129 3.89 -7.56 10.49
CA LEU A 129 4.60 -6.30 10.73
C LEU A 129 5.65 -6.05 9.65
N ILE A 130 5.66 -4.84 9.08
CA ILE A 130 6.80 -4.34 8.32
C ILE A 130 7.91 -3.99 9.33
N PRO A 131 9.11 -4.61 9.24
CA PRO A 131 10.21 -4.28 10.14
C PRO A 131 10.58 -2.80 10.05
N PRO A 132 10.95 -2.15 11.17
CA PRO A 132 11.46 -0.79 11.14
C PRO A 132 12.77 -0.73 10.34
N LEU A 133 13.07 0.44 9.79
CA LEU A 133 14.35 0.70 9.12
C LEU A 133 15.53 0.57 10.10
N ASP A 134 16.68 0.16 9.58
CA ASP A 134 17.95 0.19 10.31
C ASP A 134 18.26 1.62 10.76
N THR A 135 18.76 1.79 11.98
CA THR A 135 19.05 3.10 12.57
C THR A 135 20.03 3.90 11.72
N SER A 136 20.98 3.25 11.04
CA SER A 136 21.92 3.94 10.15
C SER A 136 21.19 4.63 8.99
N ILE A 137 20.11 4.03 8.46
CA ILE A 137 19.29 4.64 7.40
C ILE A 137 18.60 5.89 7.93
N VAL A 138 17.97 5.74 9.10
CA VAL A 138 17.20 6.80 9.74
C VAL A 138 18.11 7.98 10.06
N ASP A 139 19.24 7.73 10.68
CA ASP A 139 20.18 8.78 11.11
C ASP A 139 20.82 9.49 9.90
N THR A 140 21.22 8.73 8.86
CA THR A 140 21.72 9.34 7.62
C THR A 140 20.63 10.15 6.91
N TYR A 141 19.38 9.66 6.85
CA TYR A 141 18.26 10.43 6.27
C TYR A 141 18.05 11.75 7.01
N LYS A 142 18.00 11.72 8.35
CA LYS A 142 17.85 12.91 9.19
C LYS A 142 18.99 13.90 8.94
N SER A 143 20.23 13.44 8.93
CA SER A 143 21.42 14.27 8.66
C SER A 143 21.36 14.96 7.29
N LEU A 144 20.98 14.21 6.24
CA LEU A 144 20.94 14.70 4.87
C LEU A 144 19.78 15.65 4.58
N PHE A 145 18.61 15.44 5.19
CA PHE A 145 17.39 16.10 4.74
C PHE A 145 16.64 16.88 5.81
N TRP A 146 16.94 16.76 7.10
CA TRP A 146 16.34 17.64 8.11
C TRP A 146 17.10 18.96 8.19
N SER A 147 16.39 20.04 8.51
CA SER A 147 17.01 21.33 8.85
C SER A 147 17.77 21.24 10.18
N GLU A 148 18.71 22.15 10.40
CA GLU A 148 19.51 22.18 11.63
C GLU A 148 18.62 22.33 12.88
N ASP A 149 17.59 23.18 12.80
CA ASP A 149 16.61 23.37 13.87
C ASP A 149 15.91 22.06 14.23
N LEU A 150 15.46 21.31 13.22
CA LEU A 150 14.77 20.03 13.45
C LEU A 150 15.72 18.97 14.01
N GLN A 151 16.97 18.95 13.55
CA GLN A 151 18.00 18.07 14.11
C GLN A 151 18.30 18.42 15.58
N ASN A 152 18.40 19.71 15.92
CA ASN A 152 18.63 20.19 17.27
C ASN A 152 17.46 19.87 18.20
N GLN A 153 16.22 20.04 17.73
CA GLN A 153 15.02 19.63 18.46
C GLN A 153 15.00 18.13 18.77
N ASN A 154 15.43 17.29 17.82
CA ASN A 154 15.49 15.85 18.00
C ASN A 154 16.63 15.40 18.94
N ARG A 155 17.71 16.19 19.08
CA ARG A 155 18.81 15.93 20.03
C ARG A 155 18.47 16.31 21.46
N ASN A 156 17.71 17.39 21.64
CA ASN A 156 17.30 17.85 22.95
C ASN A 156 16.18 16.92 23.46
N SER A 157 16.51 16.01 24.40
CA SER A 157 15.67 14.91 24.93
C SER A 157 14.27 15.28 25.46
N ASN A 158 13.92 16.58 25.47
CA ASN A 158 12.59 17.08 25.81
C ASN A 158 11.64 17.13 24.61
N GLY A 159 12.13 16.90 23.38
CA GLY A 159 11.32 16.81 22.18
C GLY A 159 10.65 15.42 22.00
N PRO A 160 9.53 15.33 21.26
CA PRO A 160 9.00 14.04 20.87
C PRO A 160 10.02 13.33 19.98
N ASN A 161 10.65 12.26 20.49
CA ASN A 161 11.57 11.45 19.71
C ASN A 161 10.83 10.93 18.47
N THR A 162 11.09 11.57 17.33
CA THR A 162 10.38 11.25 16.08
C THR A 162 11.08 10.04 15.48
N GLU A 163 10.49 8.88 15.74
CA GLU A 163 10.97 7.60 15.24
C GLU A 163 10.59 7.44 13.77
N ILE A 164 11.49 7.67 12.81
CA ILE A 164 11.21 7.32 11.40
C ILE A 164 11.15 5.79 11.30
N ARG A 165 9.99 5.23 10.91
CA ARG A 165 9.80 3.78 10.81
C ARG A 165 9.93 3.31 9.37
N LEU A 166 9.42 4.10 8.44
CA LEU A 166 9.37 3.84 7.01
C LEU A 166 9.73 5.11 6.23
N LEU A 167 10.10 4.98 4.96
CA LEU A 167 10.25 6.11 4.03
C LEU A 167 9.27 5.93 2.87
N ARG A 168 8.48 6.94 2.51
CA ARG A 168 7.49 6.86 1.42
C ARG A 168 8.16 7.12 0.07
N LEU A 169 8.06 6.18 -0.86
CA LEU A 169 8.70 6.25 -2.18
C LEU A 169 7.87 7.14 -3.12
N TYR A 170 8.29 8.38 -3.32
CA TYR A 170 7.61 9.34 -4.19
C TYR A 170 8.37 9.60 -5.48
N PHE A 171 8.59 8.55 -6.28
CA PHE A 171 9.38 8.70 -7.50
C PHE A 171 8.67 9.55 -8.56
N GLY A 172 7.35 9.71 -8.48
CA GLY A 172 6.56 10.55 -9.39
C GLY A 172 6.42 12.01 -8.99
N ARG A 173 7.04 12.41 -7.88
CA ARG A 173 6.88 13.73 -7.26
C ARG A 173 8.18 14.53 -7.35
N GLU A 174 8.04 15.82 -7.65
CA GLU A 174 9.18 16.75 -7.86
C GLU A 174 9.05 18.02 -7.02
N ASP A 175 7.87 18.28 -6.44
CA ASP A 175 7.59 19.46 -5.62
C ASP A 175 7.93 19.24 -4.15
N ILE A 176 8.82 18.29 -3.85
CA ILE A 176 9.23 18.01 -2.48
C ILE A 176 10.39 18.97 -2.12
N PRO A 177 10.25 19.79 -1.05
CA PRO A 177 11.34 20.67 -0.62
C PRO A 177 12.60 19.86 -0.33
N LEU A 178 13.80 20.37 -0.63
CA LEU A 178 15.05 19.66 -0.39
C LEU A 178 15.26 19.32 1.09
N ARG A 179 14.94 20.28 1.97
CA ARG A 179 15.02 20.15 3.43
C ARG A 179 13.65 20.05 4.06
N THR A 180 13.55 19.22 5.10
CA THR A 180 12.39 19.09 5.98
C THR A 180 12.56 20.10 7.10
N GLU A 181 11.79 21.18 7.03
CA GLU A 181 11.84 22.26 8.02
C GLU A 181 10.99 21.95 9.26
N GLN A 182 9.86 21.25 9.06
CA GLN A 182 8.89 20.95 10.11
C GLN A 182 8.27 19.57 9.89
N ILE A 183 7.98 18.88 11.00
CA ILE A 183 7.21 17.64 11.00
C ILE A 183 5.75 18.02 11.18
N GLN A 184 4.89 17.62 10.23
CA GLN A 184 3.47 17.93 10.33
C GLN A 184 2.85 17.22 11.54
N PRO A 185 2.09 17.93 12.40
CA PRO A 185 1.38 17.31 13.52
C PRO A 185 0.45 16.19 13.04
N GLY A 186 0.47 15.05 13.71
CA GLY A 186 -0.37 13.89 13.36
C GLY A 186 0.16 13.01 12.23
N ILE A 187 0.99 13.52 11.31
CA ILE A 187 1.76 12.70 10.37
C ILE A 187 3.00 12.20 11.10
N LYS A 188 2.80 11.21 11.96
CA LYS A 188 3.90 10.49 12.57
C LYS A 188 4.56 9.63 11.49
N THR A 189 5.81 9.99 11.19
CA THR A 189 6.97 9.08 10.98
C THR A 189 7.36 8.56 9.60
N ASP A 190 6.66 8.90 8.52
CA ASP A 190 6.99 8.33 7.21
C ASP A 190 7.37 9.42 6.17
N PRO A 191 8.59 9.98 6.25
CA PRO A 191 8.97 11.10 5.41
C PRO A 191 9.18 10.69 3.94
N PRO A 192 9.05 11.65 3.01
CA PRO A 192 9.13 11.40 1.57
C PRO A 192 10.55 11.08 1.09
N LEU A 193 10.66 10.11 0.19
CA LEU A 193 11.86 9.69 -0.51
C LEU A 193 11.61 9.72 -2.03
N ASP A 194 11.88 10.86 -2.65
CA ASP A 194 11.92 11.02 -4.11
C ASP A 194 13.24 10.47 -4.70
N ILE A 195 13.37 10.55 -6.03
CA ILE A 195 14.55 10.06 -6.77
C ILE A 195 15.84 10.72 -6.28
N PHE A 196 15.84 12.04 -6.08
CA PHE A 196 17.02 12.79 -5.65
C PHE A 196 17.48 12.36 -4.25
N ARG A 197 16.54 12.29 -3.31
CA ARG A 197 16.83 11.86 -1.94
C ARG A 197 17.23 10.39 -1.87
N TYR A 198 16.60 9.53 -2.66
CA TYR A 198 16.95 8.11 -2.74
C TYR A 198 18.43 7.94 -3.13
N ASN A 199 18.86 8.61 -4.20
CA ASN A 199 20.24 8.56 -4.67
C ASN A 199 21.23 9.15 -3.66
N SER A 200 20.91 10.30 -3.07
CA SER A 200 21.76 10.95 -2.08
C SER A 200 21.94 10.09 -0.83
N LEU A 201 20.84 9.48 -0.34
CA LEU A 201 20.85 8.56 0.79
C LEU A 201 21.65 7.29 0.47
N SER A 202 21.40 6.65 -0.68
CA SER A 202 22.10 5.44 -1.09
C SER A 202 23.61 5.66 -1.24
N CYS A 203 24.02 6.78 -1.86
CA CYS A 203 25.43 7.16 -2.00
C CYS A 203 26.11 7.34 -0.64
N THR A 204 25.45 8.04 0.29
CA THR A 204 25.99 8.30 1.62
C THR A 204 26.11 7.02 2.43
N LEU A 205 25.08 6.17 2.41
CA LEU A 205 25.10 4.87 3.09
C LEU A 205 26.24 3.99 2.58
N LYS A 206 26.46 3.97 1.26
CA LYS A 206 27.55 3.19 0.66
C LYS A 206 28.92 3.69 1.11
N LYS A 207 29.08 5.01 1.23
CA LYS A 207 30.33 5.64 1.68
C LYS A 207 30.61 5.41 3.17
N GLU A 208 29.59 5.55 4.02
CA GLU A 208 29.76 5.55 5.49
C GLU A 208 29.71 4.14 6.10
N TYR A 209 28.95 3.22 5.51
CA TYR A 209 28.66 1.91 6.11
C TYR A 209 28.92 0.72 5.16
N ASP A 210 29.50 0.97 3.97
CA ASP A 210 29.79 -0.03 2.93
C ASP A 210 28.58 -0.80 2.38
N TRP A 211 27.35 -0.29 2.56
CA TRP A 211 26.14 -0.92 2.04
C TRP A 211 25.23 0.12 1.38
N SER A 212 24.51 -0.27 0.33
CA SER A 212 23.64 0.63 -0.44
C SER A 212 22.18 0.21 -0.34
N LEU A 213 21.28 1.17 -0.59
CA LEU A 213 19.89 0.83 -0.88
C LEU A 213 19.83 -0.01 -2.18
N PRO A 214 18.71 -0.72 -2.44
CA PRO A 214 18.48 -1.35 -3.74
C PRO A 214 18.71 -0.36 -4.89
N TYR A 215 19.19 -0.81 -6.05
CA TYR A 215 19.37 0.09 -7.19
C TYR A 215 18.04 0.72 -7.60
N ILE A 216 18.06 2.01 -7.93
CA ILE A 216 16.82 2.76 -8.20
C ILE A 216 16.12 2.25 -9.46
N GLU A 217 16.88 1.76 -10.44
CA GLU A 217 16.42 1.09 -11.65
C GLU A 217 15.66 -0.20 -11.31
N ASP A 218 16.21 -1.00 -10.39
CA ASP A 218 15.59 -2.24 -9.91
C ASP A 218 14.30 -1.95 -9.12
N VAL A 219 14.31 -0.91 -8.27
CA VAL A 219 13.12 -0.45 -7.55
C VAL A 219 12.05 -0.01 -8.55
N SER A 220 12.41 0.81 -9.54
CA SER A 220 11.49 1.34 -10.54
C SER A 220 10.90 0.24 -11.41
N SER A 221 11.74 -0.69 -11.88
CA SER A 221 11.28 -1.90 -12.56
C SER A 221 10.34 -2.74 -11.69
N SER A 222 10.64 -2.84 -10.38
CA SER A 222 9.77 -3.53 -9.42
C SER A 222 8.45 -2.81 -9.18
N MET A 223 8.41 -1.48 -9.18
CA MET A 223 7.17 -0.69 -9.14
C MET A 223 6.29 -1.00 -10.35
N GLY A 224 6.88 -1.06 -11.55
CA GLY A 224 6.17 -1.41 -12.78
C GLY A 224 5.60 -2.82 -12.73
N ARG A 225 6.43 -3.79 -12.31
CA ARG A 225 6.00 -5.18 -12.11
C ARG A 225 4.88 -5.29 -11.09
N LEU A 226 5.00 -4.60 -9.96
CA LEU A 226 3.97 -4.57 -8.92
C LEU A 226 2.65 -4.06 -9.50
N LEU A 227 2.66 -2.88 -10.13
CA LEU A 227 1.46 -2.26 -10.68
C LEU A 227 0.78 -3.14 -11.73
N ALA A 228 1.55 -3.78 -12.62
CA ALA A 228 1.01 -4.74 -13.58
C ALA A 228 0.33 -5.93 -12.89
N ASN A 229 0.93 -6.49 -11.85
CA ASN A 229 0.33 -7.59 -11.10
C ASN A 229 -0.95 -7.14 -10.38
N LEU A 230 -0.95 -5.96 -9.76
CA LEU A 230 -2.15 -5.42 -9.11
C LEU A 230 -3.28 -5.18 -10.12
N HIS A 231 -2.96 -4.63 -11.28
CA HIS A 231 -3.94 -4.42 -12.35
C HIS A 231 -4.48 -5.73 -12.91
N TRP A 232 -3.62 -6.66 -13.32
CA TRP A 232 -4.02 -7.80 -14.16
C TRP A 232 -4.20 -9.13 -13.42
N LEU A 233 -3.58 -9.29 -12.25
CA LEU A 233 -3.79 -10.45 -11.36
C LEU A 233 -4.64 -10.09 -10.15
N GLY A 234 -4.47 -8.89 -9.59
CA GLY A 234 -5.32 -8.38 -8.51
C GLY A 234 -6.65 -7.82 -9.02
N GLY A 235 -6.72 -7.37 -10.28
CA GLY A 235 -7.91 -6.73 -10.83
C GLY A 235 -8.26 -5.41 -10.13
N THR A 236 -7.31 -4.75 -9.46
CA THR A 236 -7.51 -3.51 -8.69
C THR A 236 -7.04 -2.30 -9.46
N ASN A 237 -7.65 -1.13 -9.21
CA ASN A 237 -7.23 0.14 -9.82
C ASN A 237 -6.05 0.83 -9.11
N CYS A 238 -5.57 0.25 -8.01
CA CYS A 238 -4.38 0.69 -7.27
C CYS A 238 -4.48 2.13 -6.73
N ARG A 239 -5.70 2.60 -6.47
CA ARG A 239 -5.92 3.93 -5.91
C ARG A 239 -5.40 4.03 -4.49
N ASP A 240 -4.64 5.08 -4.21
CA ASP A 240 -4.11 5.49 -2.92
C ASP A 240 -3.25 4.43 -2.22
N ILE A 241 -2.59 3.54 -2.99
CA ILE A 241 -1.66 2.58 -2.38
C ILE A 241 -0.38 3.29 -1.97
N GLU A 242 0.16 2.96 -0.81
CA GLU A 242 1.45 3.51 -0.37
C GLU A 242 2.59 2.56 -0.74
N LEU A 243 3.59 3.10 -1.46
CA LEU A 243 4.86 2.43 -1.70
C LEU A 243 5.90 2.94 -0.71
N VAL A 244 6.52 2.05 0.05
CA VAL A 244 7.43 2.43 1.15
C VAL A 244 8.71 1.61 1.16
N LEU A 245 9.77 2.20 1.72
CA LEU A 245 10.97 1.50 2.14
C LEU A 245 10.86 1.20 3.64
N GLY A 246 10.92 -0.08 4.00
CA GLY A 246 10.98 -0.55 5.38
C GLY A 246 12.24 -1.39 5.61
N GLY A 247 12.39 -1.94 6.82
CA GLY A 247 13.48 -2.88 7.10
C GLY A 247 13.35 -4.18 6.33
N GLY A 248 14.47 -4.81 5.98
CA GLY A 248 14.50 -6.11 5.29
C GLY A 248 14.09 -7.28 6.20
N GLY A 249 14.22 -7.10 7.52
CA GLY A 249 13.95 -8.12 8.53
C GLY A 249 15.00 -9.22 8.57
N ASN A 250 14.90 -10.12 9.55
CA ASN A 250 15.84 -11.24 9.73
C ASN A 250 15.49 -12.43 8.83
N ASP A 251 15.33 -12.23 7.52
CA ASP A 251 15.09 -13.34 6.58
C ASP A 251 16.36 -14.11 6.19
N GLY A 252 17.48 -13.82 6.87
CA GLY A 252 18.78 -14.47 6.68
C GLY A 252 19.56 -13.95 5.47
N ARG A 253 19.02 -13.00 4.69
CA ARG A 253 19.70 -12.43 3.51
C ARG A 253 20.60 -11.25 3.84
N GLY A 254 20.53 -10.74 5.07
CA GLY A 254 21.30 -9.57 5.50
C GLY A 254 20.84 -8.25 4.86
N GLU A 255 19.70 -8.24 4.17
CA GLU A 255 19.15 -7.02 3.59
C GLU A 255 18.67 -6.08 4.71
N LYS A 256 19.25 -4.87 4.75
CA LYS A 256 18.87 -3.85 5.76
C LYS A 256 17.58 -3.13 5.41
N ALA A 257 17.22 -3.06 4.12
CA ALA A 257 16.03 -2.37 3.64
C ALA A 257 15.34 -3.16 2.54
N GLN A 258 14.00 -3.07 2.50
CA GLN A 258 13.15 -3.75 1.53
C GLN A 258 12.00 -2.82 1.13
N CYS A 259 11.57 -2.91 -0.13
CA CYS A 259 10.39 -2.20 -0.62
C CYS A 259 9.10 -2.94 -0.24
N TRP A 260 8.10 -2.21 0.21
CA TRP A 260 6.78 -2.72 0.61
C TRP A 260 5.67 -1.90 -0.03
N VAL A 261 4.49 -2.52 -0.17
CA VAL A 261 3.25 -1.85 -0.56
C VAL A 261 2.16 -2.10 0.48
N LEU A 262 1.41 -1.07 0.82
CA LEU A 262 0.38 -1.09 1.85
C LEU A 262 -0.75 -0.07 1.56
N ASP A 263 -1.72 -0.02 2.48
CA ASP A 263 -2.94 0.81 2.45
C ASP A 263 -3.80 0.62 1.18
N PHE A 264 -4.55 -0.49 1.15
CA PHE A 264 -5.45 -0.80 0.02
C PHE A 264 -6.89 -0.34 0.29
N ASN A 265 -7.11 0.53 1.27
CA ASN A 265 -8.44 0.96 1.70
C ASN A 265 -9.22 1.70 0.60
N GLN A 266 -8.57 2.43 -0.31
CA GLN A 266 -9.25 3.13 -1.43
C GLN A 266 -9.24 2.35 -2.75
N CYS A 267 -8.60 1.18 -2.78
CA CYS A 267 -8.55 0.35 -3.98
C CYS A 267 -9.93 -0.17 -4.34
N GLN A 268 -10.23 -0.16 -5.63
CA GLN A 268 -11.47 -0.72 -6.18
C GLN A 268 -11.14 -1.75 -7.25
N ARG A 269 -12.02 -2.74 -7.43
CA ARG A 269 -11.91 -3.67 -8.55
C ARG A 269 -12.30 -2.99 -9.85
N TRP A 270 -11.48 -3.18 -10.88
CA TRP A 270 -11.78 -2.77 -12.25
C TRP A 270 -11.88 -3.96 -13.20
N LEU A 271 -11.35 -5.14 -12.82
CA LEU A 271 -11.46 -6.39 -13.58
C LEU A 271 -12.08 -7.53 -12.78
N ILE A 272 -12.79 -8.38 -13.51
CA ILE A 272 -13.31 -9.66 -13.05
C ILE A 272 -12.42 -10.77 -13.65
N LEU A 273 -11.44 -11.21 -12.87
CA LEU A 273 -10.37 -12.12 -13.32
C LEU A 273 -10.88 -13.42 -13.95
N HIS A 274 -11.95 -14.00 -13.39
CA HIS A 274 -12.48 -15.26 -13.89
C HIS A 274 -13.14 -15.12 -15.27
N LEU A 275 -13.66 -13.93 -15.64
CA LEU A 275 -14.21 -13.68 -16.98
C LEU A 275 -13.11 -13.59 -18.04
N LEU A 276 -11.95 -13.02 -17.68
CA LEU A 276 -10.76 -13.06 -18.53
C LEU A 276 -10.27 -14.51 -18.74
N GLN A 277 -10.46 -15.37 -17.75
CA GLN A 277 -10.05 -16.77 -17.82
C GLN A 277 -11.08 -17.66 -18.55
N SER A 278 -12.39 -17.42 -18.43
CA SER A 278 -13.45 -18.32 -18.93
C SER A 278 -13.71 -18.24 -20.44
N SER A 279 -13.05 -17.32 -21.15
CA SER A 279 -13.22 -17.06 -22.58
C SER A 279 -12.76 -18.19 -23.53
N THR A 280 -12.62 -19.44 -23.07
CA THR A 280 -12.09 -20.58 -23.84
C THR A 280 -13.07 -21.20 -24.84
N SER A 281 -14.37 -20.94 -24.75
CA SER A 281 -15.37 -21.69 -25.51
C SER A 281 -15.60 -21.10 -26.90
N THR A 282 -15.17 -21.81 -27.96
CA THR A 282 -15.28 -21.53 -29.42
C THR A 282 -16.66 -21.11 -29.95
N SER A 283 -17.69 -21.07 -29.12
CA SER A 283 -18.99 -20.52 -29.47
C SER A 283 -18.87 -19.04 -29.81
N SER A 284 -19.41 -18.67 -30.96
CA SER A 284 -19.58 -17.35 -31.58
C SER A 284 -20.53 -16.43 -30.77
N ALA A 285 -20.45 -16.47 -29.45
CA ALA A 285 -21.32 -15.70 -28.57
C ALA A 285 -20.87 -14.23 -28.57
N SER A 286 -21.63 -13.40 -29.29
CA SER A 286 -21.53 -11.93 -29.33
C SER A 286 -21.85 -11.24 -27.99
N ASN A 287 -22.21 -11.99 -26.95
CA ASN A 287 -22.82 -11.46 -25.72
C ASN A 287 -22.06 -11.84 -24.43
N LEU A 288 -20.75 -12.09 -24.49
CA LEU A 288 -19.97 -12.27 -23.26
C LEU A 288 -20.00 -10.96 -22.45
N PRO A 289 -20.28 -11.02 -21.13
CA PRO A 289 -20.23 -9.83 -20.27
C PRO A 289 -18.84 -9.22 -20.30
N SER A 290 -18.77 -7.89 -20.21
CA SER A 290 -17.50 -7.16 -20.14
C SER A 290 -16.64 -7.70 -18.99
N PRO A 291 -15.32 -7.91 -19.18
CA PRO A 291 -14.44 -8.30 -18.09
C PRO A 291 -14.20 -7.18 -17.08
N THR A 292 -14.65 -5.95 -17.36
CA THR A 292 -14.51 -4.79 -16.46
C THR A 292 -15.67 -4.71 -15.46
N THR A 293 -15.45 -4.07 -14.30
CA THR A 293 -16.47 -3.98 -13.23
C THR A 293 -16.53 -2.60 -12.56
N GLY A 294 -17.52 -2.42 -11.68
CA GLY A 294 -17.74 -1.20 -10.90
C GLY A 294 -17.90 0.02 -11.81
N ILE A 295 -17.11 1.05 -11.55
CA ILE A 295 -17.12 2.30 -12.34
C ILE A 295 -16.56 2.14 -13.77
N TYR A 296 -16.04 0.96 -14.12
CA TYR A 296 -15.44 0.64 -15.43
C TYR A 296 -16.28 -0.33 -16.25
N SER A 297 -17.44 -0.78 -15.76
CA SER A 297 -18.26 -1.85 -16.37
C SER A 297 -18.72 -1.56 -17.81
N SER A 298 -18.88 -0.28 -18.16
CA SER A 298 -19.25 0.16 -19.52
C SER A 298 -18.06 0.34 -20.46
N ASN A 299 -16.83 0.19 -19.99
CA ASN A 299 -15.63 0.42 -20.79
C ASN A 299 -15.10 -0.85 -21.43
N THR A 300 -14.50 -0.69 -22.61
CA THR A 300 -13.58 -1.70 -23.14
C THR A 300 -12.32 -1.80 -22.26
N LEU A 301 -11.56 -2.89 -22.40
CA LEU A 301 -10.27 -3.04 -21.69
C LEU A 301 -9.32 -1.86 -21.99
N LEU A 302 -9.27 -1.42 -23.25
CA LEU A 302 -8.43 -0.29 -23.66
C LEU A 302 -8.86 1.02 -22.98
N GLU A 303 -10.15 1.34 -23.01
CA GLU A 303 -10.68 2.54 -22.37
C GLU A 303 -10.49 2.53 -20.85
N ALA A 304 -10.79 1.40 -20.21
CA ALA A 304 -10.59 1.25 -18.77
C ALA A 304 -9.12 1.43 -18.39
N SER A 305 -8.21 0.84 -19.17
CA SER A 305 -6.76 0.98 -18.99
C SER A 305 -6.27 2.42 -19.15
N LYS A 306 -6.80 3.18 -20.13
CA LYS A 306 -6.53 4.62 -20.25
C LYS A 306 -7.03 5.41 -19.03
N ARG A 307 -8.22 5.07 -18.51
CA ARG A 307 -8.74 5.69 -17.27
C ARG A 307 -7.87 5.37 -16.06
N LEU A 308 -7.33 4.15 -15.95
CA LEU A 308 -6.34 3.81 -14.92
C LEU A 308 -5.09 4.67 -15.07
N SER A 309 -4.60 4.85 -16.30
CA SER A 309 -3.45 5.72 -16.56
C SER A 309 -3.70 7.15 -16.07
N THR A 310 -4.87 7.72 -16.33
CA THR A 310 -5.26 9.03 -15.78
C THR A 310 -5.30 9.04 -14.26
N LEU A 311 -5.88 8.01 -13.63
CA LEU A 311 -5.93 7.87 -12.17
C LEU A 311 -4.51 7.85 -11.57
N ILE A 312 -3.66 6.95 -12.05
CA ILE A 312 -2.26 6.80 -11.61
C ILE A 312 -1.44 8.07 -11.90
N TYR A 313 -1.67 8.73 -13.04
CA TYR A 313 -0.96 9.95 -13.36
C TYR A 313 -1.33 11.12 -12.44
N THR A 314 -2.62 11.29 -12.19
CA THR A 314 -3.16 12.51 -11.55
C THR A 314 -3.25 12.42 -10.03
N GLN A 315 -3.48 11.23 -9.48
CA GLN A 315 -3.73 11.04 -8.04
C GLN A 315 -2.56 10.35 -7.34
N GLU A 316 -1.83 9.47 -8.04
CA GLU A 316 -0.74 8.71 -7.43
C GLU A 316 0.60 9.40 -7.63
N LEU A 317 1.26 9.75 -6.54
CA LEU A 317 2.54 10.48 -6.54
C LEU A 317 3.76 9.54 -6.52
N TYR A 318 3.52 8.23 -6.46
CA TYR A 318 4.54 7.22 -6.21
C TYR A 318 5.35 6.83 -7.45
N TYR A 319 4.71 6.81 -8.63
CA TYR A 319 5.28 6.19 -9.82
C TYR A 319 6.11 7.14 -10.67
N PRO A 320 7.26 6.69 -11.21
CA PRO A 320 8.06 7.47 -12.14
C PRO A 320 7.24 8.08 -13.29
N ARG A 321 7.66 9.25 -13.76
CA ARG A 321 7.05 10.02 -14.85
C ARG A 321 7.95 10.02 -16.09
N PRO A 322 7.37 10.09 -17.31
CA PRO A 322 8.12 10.05 -18.57
C PRO A 322 9.32 10.99 -18.66
N HIS A 323 9.19 12.24 -18.24
CA HIS A 323 10.31 13.19 -18.24
C HIS A 323 11.48 12.82 -17.30
N GLN A 324 11.32 11.84 -16.40
CA GLN A 324 12.36 11.35 -15.49
C GLN A 324 13.26 10.29 -16.13
N GLY A 325 13.20 10.13 -17.46
CA GLY A 325 14.17 9.41 -18.26
C GLY A 325 14.33 7.93 -17.86
N GLU A 326 15.55 7.55 -17.51
CA GLU A 326 15.91 6.14 -17.26
C GLU A 326 15.05 5.47 -16.18
N VAL A 327 14.72 6.18 -15.10
CA VAL A 327 13.88 5.66 -14.01
C VAL A 327 12.50 5.26 -14.52
N TYR A 328 11.91 6.09 -15.40
CA TYR A 328 10.62 5.78 -16.04
C TYR A 328 10.72 4.64 -17.04
N GLU A 329 11.78 4.58 -17.85
CA GLU A 329 11.98 3.49 -18.79
C GLU A 329 12.05 2.14 -18.08
N GLN A 330 12.72 2.07 -16.93
CA GLN A 330 12.77 0.85 -16.12
C GLN A 330 11.39 0.49 -15.56
N PHE A 331 10.62 1.48 -15.09
CA PHE A 331 9.24 1.30 -14.65
C PHE A 331 8.35 0.73 -15.76
N LYS A 332 8.36 1.34 -16.95
CA LYS A 332 7.58 0.89 -18.10
C LYS A 332 7.97 -0.53 -18.53
N LYS A 333 9.27 -0.80 -18.68
CA LYS A 333 9.79 -2.14 -19.00
C LYS A 333 9.38 -3.18 -17.96
N GLY A 334 9.43 -2.83 -16.67
CA GLY A 334 9.01 -3.68 -15.58
C GLY A 334 7.53 -4.08 -15.69
N TYR A 335 6.66 -3.11 -15.99
CA TYR A 335 5.23 -3.33 -16.19
C TYR A 335 4.97 -4.23 -17.41
N GLU A 336 5.50 -3.86 -18.58
CA GLU A 336 5.29 -4.60 -19.84
C GLU A 336 5.78 -6.05 -19.73
N ARG A 337 6.97 -6.26 -19.13
CA ARG A 337 7.51 -7.61 -18.89
C ARG A 337 6.61 -8.42 -17.97
N ALA A 338 6.08 -7.83 -16.91
CA ALA A 338 5.14 -8.52 -16.02
C ALA A 338 3.85 -8.93 -16.76
N VAL A 339 3.30 -8.04 -17.59
CA VAL A 339 2.14 -8.37 -18.44
C VAL A 339 2.43 -9.54 -19.36
N GLU A 340 3.57 -9.56 -20.04
CA GLU A 340 3.94 -10.68 -20.91
C GLU A 340 4.11 -11.99 -20.14
N LEU A 341 4.71 -11.95 -18.94
CA LEU A 341 4.81 -13.13 -18.07
C LEU A 341 3.42 -13.65 -17.67
N ILE A 342 2.52 -12.76 -17.27
CA ILE A 342 1.12 -13.10 -16.94
C ILE A 342 0.44 -13.76 -18.14
N LEU A 343 0.54 -13.16 -19.33
CA LEU A 343 -0.05 -13.68 -20.58
C LEU A 343 0.51 -15.06 -20.98
N ASN A 344 1.78 -15.33 -20.67
CA ASN A 344 2.43 -16.59 -21.01
C ASN A 344 2.17 -17.69 -19.99
N GLN A 345 2.08 -17.35 -18.70
CA GLN A 345 1.90 -18.32 -17.61
C GLN A 345 0.42 -18.58 -17.31
N GLN A 346 -0.34 -17.55 -16.99
CA GLN A 346 -1.73 -17.66 -16.53
C GLN A 346 -2.71 -17.86 -17.68
N TYR A 347 -2.36 -17.34 -18.86
CA TYR A 347 -3.21 -17.42 -20.06
C TYR A 347 -2.66 -18.42 -21.10
N LYS A 348 -1.89 -19.43 -20.66
CA LYS A 348 -1.45 -20.54 -21.54
C LYS A 348 -2.68 -21.30 -22.06
N GLY A 349 -2.79 -21.43 -23.38
CA GLY A 349 -3.95 -22.09 -24.03
C GLY A 349 -5.23 -21.25 -24.14
N LYS A 350 -5.22 -19.97 -23.75
CA LYS A 350 -6.35 -19.05 -23.95
C LYS A 350 -6.35 -18.44 -25.35
N ARG A 351 -7.50 -17.91 -25.77
CA ARG A 351 -7.69 -17.30 -27.11
C ARG A 351 -6.66 -16.21 -27.38
N LEU A 352 -6.08 -16.22 -28.59
CA LEU A 352 -5.17 -15.18 -29.10
C LEU A 352 -5.78 -13.76 -29.00
N LYS A 353 -7.11 -13.65 -29.19
CA LYS A 353 -7.83 -12.37 -29.10
C LYS A 353 -7.67 -11.68 -27.75
N SER A 354 -7.92 -12.38 -26.64
CA SER A 354 -7.81 -11.79 -25.29
C SER A 354 -6.38 -11.37 -24.95
N LYS A 355 -5.37 -12.11 -25.44
CA LYS A 355 -3.97 -11.69 -25.28
C LYS A 355 -3.68 -10.40 -26.06
N SER A 356 -4.21 -10.28 -27.27
CA SER A 356 -4.08 -9.07 -28.08
C SER A 356 -4.74 -7.87 -27.40
N GLU A 357 -5.97 -8.04 -26.88
CA GLU A 357 -6.70 -6.98 -26.18
C GLU A 357 -5.97 -6.50 -24.92
N ILE A 358 -5.36 -7.41 -24.14
CA ILE A 358 -4.55 -7.04 -22.96
C ILE A 358 -3.28 -6.28 -23.36
N ARG A 359 -2.61 -6.69 -24.44
CA ARG A 359 -1.44 -5.97 -24.97
C ARG A 359 -1.80 -4.59 -25.48
N GLU A 360 -2.89 -4.49 -26.22
CA GLU A 360 -3.42 -3.22 -26.71
C GLU A 360 -3.80 -2.29 -25.55
N ALA A 361 -4.50 -2.81 -24.54
CA ALA A 361 -4.83 -2.06 -23.34
C ALA A 361 -3.58 -1.62 -22.55
N THR A 362 -2.55 -2.46 -22.48
CA THR A 362 -1.26 -2.12 -21.86
C THR A 362 -0.53 -1.02 -22.62
N LYS A 363 -0.51 -1.09 -23.96
CA LYS A 363 0.04 -0.03 -24.80
C LYS A 363 -0.72 1.29 -24.60
N GLY A 364 -2.06 1.22 -24.62
CA GLY A 364 -2.93 2.38 -24.41
C GLY A 364 -2.76 3.03 -23.04
N PHE A 365 -2.45 2.25 -21.99
CA PHE A 365 -2.11 2.78 -20.67
C PHE A 365 -0.94 3.76 -20.75
N PHE A 366 0.19 3.32 -21.34
CA PHE A 366 1.40 4.13 -21.41
C PHE A 366 1.30 5.26 -22.43
N GLU A 367 0.63 5.05 -23.56
CA GLU A 367 0.34 6.13 -24.52
C GLU A 367 -0.42 7.29 -23.84
N GLU A 368 -1.43 6.99 -23.03
CA GLU A 368 -2.15 8.01 -22.26
C GLU A 368 -1.29 8.61 -21.15
N TYR A 369 -0.48 7.80 -20.45
CA TYR A 369 0.39 8.26 -19.36
C TYR A 369 1.42 9.27 -19.87
N GLU A 370 2.04 8.97 -21.00
CA GLU A 370 3.01 9.83 -21.67
C GLU A 370 2.39 11.09 -22.26
N LYS A 371 1.17 10.98 -22.79
CA LYS A 371 0.41 12.14 -23.26
C LYS A 371 0.14 13.12 -22.11
N LEU A 372 -0.38 12.64 -20.99
CA LEU A 372 -0.64 13.47 -19.81
C LEU A 372 0.62 14.16 -19.30
N ASP A 373 1.76 13.47 -19.35
CA ASP A 373 3.05 14.03 -18.96
C ASP A 373 3.51 15.16 -19.89
N ARG A 374 3.47 14.94 -21.21
CA ARG A 374 3.79 15.98 -22.19
C ARG A 374 2.90 17.22 -22.00
N GLU A 375 1.60 17.03 -21.76
CA GLU A 375 0.66 18.12 -21.50
C GLU A 375 1.01 18.89 -20.21
N LYS A 376 1.34 18.19 -19.12
CA LYS A 376 1.77 18.81 -17.85
C LYS A 376 3.06 19.61 -18.03
N MET A 377 4.03 19.06 -18.74
CA MET A 377 5.33 19.70 -18.99
C MET A 377 5.19 20.93 -19.88
N ALA A 378 4.39 20.86 -20.95
CA ALA A 378 4.06 22.01 -21.79
C ALA A 378 3.37 23.13 -21.00
N ARG A 379 2.46 22.79 -20.08
CA ARG A 379 1.82 23.77 -19.18
C ARG A 379 2.81 24.42 -18.22
N ARG A 380 3.75 23.68 -17.64
CA ARG A 380 4.80 24.24 -16.75
C ARG A 380 5.71 25.20 -17.49
N SER A 381 6.13 24.83 -18.70
CA SER A 381 6.94 25.68 -19.58
C SER A 381 6.23 27.01 -19.87
N ARG A 382 4.93 26.98 -20.20
CA ARG A 382 4.12 28.19 -20.41
C ARG A 382 3.99 29.09 -19.18
N MET A 383 4.09 28.52 -17.97
CA MET A 383 4.03 29.27 -16.71
C MET A 383 5.40 29.80 -16.25
N GLY A 384 6.47 29.59 -17.03
CA GLY A 384 7.82 30.02 -16.63
C GLY A 384 8.38 29.29 -15.41
N LYS A 385 7.78 28.16 -15.01
CA LYS A 385 8.33 27.34 -13.92
C LYS A 385 9.51 26.53 -14.48
N GLN A 386 10.72 26.88 -14.08
CA GLN A 386 11.89 26.05 -14.35
C GLN A 386 11.67 24.67 -13.72
N ILE A 387 11.96 23.63 -14.51
CA ILE A 387 12.04 22.26 -14.04
C ILE A 387 13.42 22.15 -13.39
N VAL A 388 13.45 21.91 -12.09
CA VAL A 388 14.69 21.72 -11.32
C VAL A 388 15.09 20.26 -11.38
#